data_AF-X1GTT0-F1
#
_entry.id   AF-X1GTT0-F1
#
_cell.length_a   1.000
_cell.length_b   1.000
_cell.length_c   1.000
_cell.angle_alpha   90.00
_cell.angle_beta   90.00
_cell.angle_gamma   90.00
#
_symmetry.space_group_name_H-M   'P 1'
#
loop_
_entity.id
_entity.type
_entity.pdbx_description
1 polymer ?
#
loop_
_entity_poly.entity_id
_entity_poly.type
_entity_poly.pdbx_seq_one_letter_code
_entity_poly.pdbx_strand_id
1 'polypeptide(L)'
;GNTLNIFMLVDRLTPYKEILFNAFIDAFEGEVNIDFNFYNYDIRKFEKLILANIGYYNYYVIMPHFNEDVSHILEKIPADKLLLLNSFAHNLKGKIAAVYQNFRKDVFVGYIKSFSLLRINKPLLLESFVSF
;
A
#
# COMPACT_ATOMS: atom_id res chain seq x y z
N GLY A 1 -0.23 -4.53 -23.40
CA GLY A 1 -0.57 -4.79 -21.99
C GLY A 1 0.15 -3.78 -21.15
N ASN A 2 -0.55 -2.98 -20.36
CA ASN A 2 0.11 -2.05 -19.44
C ASN A 2 0.44 -2.80 -18.16
N THR A 3 1.69 -3.25 -18.04
CA THR A 3 2.23 -3.79 -16.79
C THR A 3 2.06 -2.73 -15.69
N LEU A 4 1.47 -3.11 -14.56
CA LEU A 4 1.29 -2.23 -13.42
C LEU A 4 2.61 -2.03 -12.69
N ASN A 5 3.09 -0.81 -12.56
CA ASN A 5 4.27 -0.46 -11.77
C ASN A 5 3.83 0.02 -10.37
N ILE A 6 4.26 -0.69 -9.34
CA ILE A 6 3.90 -0.44 -7.94
C ILE A 6 5.15 -0.13 -7.13
N PHE A 7 5.12 0.98 -6.39
CA PHE A 7 6.11 1.26 -5.34
C PHE A 7 5.57 0.73 -4.02
N MET A 8 6.30 -0.18 -3.37
CA MET A 8 5.93 -0.73 -2.07
C MET A 8 6.95 -0.32 -1.02
N LEU A 9 6.50 0.30 0.08
CA LEU A 9 7.36 0.77 1.15
C LEU A 9 6.88 0.26 2.50
N VAL A 10 7.70 -0.57 3.15
CA VAL A 10 7.39 -1.15 4.47
C VAL A 10 8.43 -0.79 5.53
N ASP A 11 8.10 -0.96 6.80
CA ASP A 11 9.01 -0.66 7.92
C ASP A 11 10.26 -1.55 7.89
N ARG A 12 10.11 -2.87 7.83
CA ARG A 12 11.21 -3.85 7.72
C ARG A 12 10.77 -5.08 6.94
N LEU A 13 11.71 -5.71 6.26
CA LEU A 13 11.51 -7.05 5.70
C LEU A 13 11.55 -8.08 6.84
N THR A 14 10.50 -8.89 6.94
CA THR A 14 10.41 -10.03 7.85
C THR A 14 9.97 -11.26 7.04
N PRO A 15 10.24 -12.50 7.49
CA PRO A 15 9.81 -13.70 6.76
C PRO A 15 8.30 -13.72 6.47
N TYR A 16 7.49 -13.23 7.41
CA TYR A 16 6.05 -13.09 7.20
C TYR A 16 5.70 -12.12 6.07
N LYS A 17 6.39 -10.98 5.97
CA LYS A 17 6.19 -9.99 4.90
C LYS A 17 6.71 -10.48 3.56
N GLU A 18 7.75 -11.30 3.56
CA GLU A 18 8.24 -11.97 2.35
C GLU A 18 7.20 -12.95 1.81
N ILE A 19 6.55 -13.73 2.68
CA ILE A 19 5.43 -14.61 2.29
C ILE A 19 4.27 -13.79 1.71
N LEU A 20 3.91 -12.66 2.33
CA LEU A 20 2.87 -11.77 1.82
C LEU A 20 3.24 -11.14 0.48
N PHE A 21 4.51 -10.76 0.29
CA PHE A 21 5.02 -10.21 -0.95
C PHE A 21 5.01 -11.24 -2.09
N ASN A 22 5.46 -12.46 -1.83
CA ASN A 22 5.43 -13.54 -2.83
C ASN A 22 4.00 -13.89 -3.21
N ALA A 23 3.13 -14.03 -2.20
CA ALA A 23 1.69 -14.20 -2.40
C ALA A 23 1.05 -13.10 -3.25
N PHE A 24 1.54 -11.87 -3.11
CA PHE A 24 1.10 -10.73 -3.87
C PHE A 24 1.55 -10.83 -5.33
N ILE A 25 2.84 -11.09 -5.59
CA ILE A 25 3.37 -11.28 -6.95
C ILE A 25 2.59 -12.38 -7.67
N ASP A 26 2.43 -13.53 -7.02
CA ASP A 26 1.74 -14.69 -7.57
C ASP A 26 0.31 -14.35 -8.02
N ALA A 27 -0.36 -13.47 -7.28
CA ALA A 27 -1.73 -13.11 -7.58
C ALA A 27 -1.86 -12.33 -8.90
N PHE A 28 -0.86 -11.53 -9.29
CA PHE A 28 -0.92 -10.72 -10.51
C PHE A 28 -0.42 -11.45 -11.75
N GLU A 29 -0.11 -12.76 -11.65
CA GLU A 29 0.26 -13.62 -12.79
C GLU A 29 1.34 -13.00 -13.72
N GLY A 30 2.24 -12.18 -13.17
CA GLY A 30 3.31 -11.50 -13.92
C GLY A 30 2.93 -10.19 -14.61
N GLU A 31 1.71 -9.68 -14.44
CA GLU A 31 1.27 -8.38 -14.99
C GLU A 31 1.63 -7.18 -14.10
N VAL A 32 2.44 -7.39 -13.07
CA VAL A 32 2.88 -6.36 -12.12
C VAL A 32 4.40 -6.34 -11.99
N ASN A 33 4.95 -5.14 -11.93
CA ASN A 33 6.32 -4.88 -11.50
C ASN A 33 6.27 -4.14 -10.16
N ILE A 34 6.98 -4.65 -9.17
CA ILE A 34 6.97 -4.10 -7.81
C ILE A 34 8.37 -3.71 -7.41
N ASP A 35 8.54 -2.43 -7.10
CA ASP A 35 9.75 -1.92 -6.47
C ASP A 35 9.57 -1.94 -4.95
N PHE A 36 10.18 -2.94 -4.32
CA PHE A 36 10.02 -3.20 -2.89
C PHE A 36 11.13 -2.53 -2.08
N ASN A 37 10.73 -1.61 -1.20
CA ASN A 37 11.61 -0.79 -0.39
C ASN A 37 11.26 -0.91 1.09
N PHE A 38 12.25 -0.66 1.95
CA PHE A 38 12.06 -0.63 3.39
C PHE A 38 12.82 0.52 4.07
N TYR A 39 12.18 1.19 5.03
CA TYR A 39 12.74 2.37 5.69
C TYR A 39 13.39 2.10 7.05
N ASN A 40 13.29 0.89 7.59
CA ASN A 40 13.89 0.47 8.88
C ASN A 40 13.57 1.40 10.05
N TYR A 41 12.32 1.89 10.13
CA TYR A 41 11.87 2.89 11.11
C TYR A 41 12.58 4.25 11.06
N ASP A 42 13.40 4.52 10.04
CA ASP A 42 14.00 5.84 9.83
C ASP A 42 13.04 6.75 9.06
N ILE A 43 12.49 7.75 9.74
CA ILE A 43 11.55 8.72 9.14
C ILE A 43 12.19 9.55 8.01
N ARG A 44 13.49 9.87 8.12
CA ARG A 44 14.20 10.61 7.06
C ARG A 44 14.36 9.74 5.81
N LYS A 45 14.63 8.44 6.01
CA LYS A 45 14.66 7.48 4.91
C LYS A 45 13.27 7.30 4.29
N PHE A 46 12.23 7.22 5.10
CA PHE A 46 10.83 7.14 4.65
C PHE A 46 10.45 8.34 3.77
N GLU A 47 10.68 9.55 4.27
CA GLU A 47 10.42 10.79 3.53
C GLU A 47 11.20 10.83 2.21
N LYS A 48 12.52 10.58 2.27
CA LYS A 48 13.39 10.58 1.10
C LYS A 48 12.92 9.59 0.04
N LEU A 49 12.56 8.37 0.44
CA LEU A 49 12.08 7.33 -0.47
C LEU A 49 10.74 7.72 -1.11
N ILE A 50 9.81 8.31 -0.36
CA ILE A 50 8.55 8.79 -0.94
C ILE A 50 8.82 9.91 -1.94
N LEU A 51 9.51 10.98 -1.52
CA LEU A 51 9.72 12.16 -2.36
C LEU A 51 10.48 11.85 -3.66
N ALA A 52 11.46 10.95 -3.60
CA ALA A 52 12.23 10.55 -4.78
C ALA A 52 11.42 9.73 -5.81
N ASN A 53 10.32 9.11 -5.38
CA ASN A 53 9.58 8.15 -6.20
C ASN A 53 8.18 8.63 -6.63
N ILE A 54 7.75 9.82 -6.20
CA ILE A 54 6.46 10.40 -6.64
C ILE A 54 6.46 10.63 -8.16
N GLY A 55 5.39 10.20 -8.82
CA GLY A 55 5.17 10.35 -10.26
C GLY A 55 5.64 9.18 -11.12
N TYR A 56 6.51 8.31 -10.61
CA TYR A 56 7.08 7.20 -11.38
C TYR A 56 6.25 5.91 -11.39
N TYR A 57 5.26 5.79 -10.50
CA TYR A 57 4.49 4.55 -10.32
C TYR A 57 3.00 4.77 -10.53
N ASN A 58 2.31 3.69 -10.90
CA ASN A 58 0.85 3.70 -11.00
C ASN A 58 0.22 3.76 -9.61
N TYR A 59 0.79 3.03 -8.65
CA TYR A 59 0.31 2.94 -7.27
C TYR A 59 1.44 2.92 -6.24
N TYR A 60 1.13 3.42 -5.06
CA TYR A 60 2.00 3.48 -3.90
C TYR A 60 1.37 2.69 -2.76
N VAL A 61 2.00 1.59 -2.36
CA VAL A 61 1.55 0.74 -1.25
C VAL A 61 2.48 0.99 -0.06
N ILE A 62 2.00 1.75 0.92
CA ILE A 62 2.83 2.24 2.02
C ILE A 62 2.34 1.65 3.34
N MET A 63 3.25 1.06 4.11
CA MET A 63 3.01 0.61 5.49
C MET A 63 3.70 1.59 6.46
N PRO A 64 3.06 2.72 6.81
CA PRO A 64 3.62 3.65 7.78
C PRO A 64 3.49 3.04 9.18
N HIS A 65 4.61 2.95 9.89
CA HIS A 65 4.71 2.41 11.23
C HIS A 65 5.57 3.36 12.07
N PHE A 66 4.92 4.43 12.52
CA PHE A 66 5.51 5.51 13.29
C PHE A 66 4.62 5.87 14.47
N ASN A 67 5.24 6.36 15.54
CA ASN A 67 4.53 6.94 16.68
C ASN A 67 4.22 8.43 16.50
N GLU A 68 4.56 8.99 15.33
CA GLU A 68 4.42 10.38 14.96
C GLU A 68 3.58 10.54 13.69
N ASP A 69 3.04 11.74 13.48
CA ASP A 69 2.17 12.04 12.33
C ASP A 69 3.00 12.27 11.05
N VAL A 70 2.89 11.33 10.12
CA VAL A 70 3.55 11.38 8.80
C VAL A 70 2.60 11.80 7.67
N SER A 71 1.40 12.31 8.00
CA SER A 71 0.38 12.70 7.03
C SER A 71 0.91 13.71 6.01
N HIS A 72 1.72 14.68 6.47
CA HIS A 72 2.34 15.70 5.61
C HIS A 72 3.26 15.13 4.50
N ILE A 73 3.84 13.94 4.74
CA ILE A 73 4.66 13.21 3.76
C ILE A 73 3.73 12.42 2.83
N LEU A 74 2.76 11.71 3.39
CA LEU A 74 1.82 10.87 2.64
C LEU A 74 0.92 11.70 1.69
N GLU A 75 0.51 12.90 2.10
CA GLU A 75 -0.30 13.82 1.29
C GLU A 75 0.42 14.33 0.02
N LYS A 76 1.73 14.09 -0.11
CA LYS A 76 2.46 14.35 -1.36
C LYS A 76 2.13 13.34 -2.46
N ILE A 77 1.63 12.16 -2.08
CA ILE A 77 1.21 11.12 -3.01
C ILE A 77 -0.24 11.41 -3.42
N PRO A 78 -0.60 11.37 -4.72
CA PRO A 78 -1.99 11.47 -5.14
C PRO A 78 -2.86 10.44 -4.43
N ALA A 79 -3.92 10.89 -3.74
CA ALA A 79 -4.73 10.05 -2.86
C ALA A 79 -5.38 8.86 -3.59
N ASP A 80 -5.70 9.03 -4.87
CA ASP A 80 -6.23 8.00 -5.76
C ASP A 80 -5.20 6.93 -6.16
N LYS A 81 -3.92 7.17 -5.90
CA LYS A 81 -2.81 6.24 -6.13
C LYS A 81 -2.22 5.66 -4.85
N LEU A 82 -2.61 6.18 -3.68
CA LEU A 82 -2.09 5.80 -2.38
C LEU A 82 -2.95 4.70 -1.75
N LEU A 83 -2.30 3.61 -1.37
CA LEU A 83 -2.83 2.58 -0.50
C LEU A 83 -2.00 2.49 0.78
N LEU A 84 -2.68 2.55 1.93
CA LEU A 84 -2.06 2.39 3.23
C LEU A 84 -2.30 0.99 3.81
N LEU A 85 -1.22 0.38 4.30
CA LEU A 85 -1.24 -0.88 5.03
C LEU A 85 -0.99 -0.64 6.51
N ASN A 86 -1.70 -1.38 7.37
CA ASN A 86 -1.46 -1.36 8.83
C ASN A 86 -1.51 0.03 9.47
N SER A 87 -2.26 0.97 8.89
CA SER A 87 -2.27 2.36 9.33
C SER A 87 -3.65 2.82 9.75
N PHE A 88 -3.75 3.30 10.99
CA PHE A 88 -4.79 4.24 11.39
C PHE A 88 -4.30 5.64 11.08
N ALA A 89 -4.51 6.09 9.85
CA ALA A 89 -4.20 7.46 9.49
C ALA A 89 -5.38 8.36 9.92
N HIS A 90 -5.39 8.74 11.20
CA HIS A 90 -6.48 9.49 11.80
C HIS A 90 -6.68 10.89 11.17
N ASN A 91 -5.69 11.42 10.44
CA ASN A 91 -5.66 12.81 9.97
C ASN A 91 -5.56 12.99 8.45
N LEU A 92 -5.63 11.93 7.64
CA LEU A 92 -5.47 12.11 6.19
C LEU A 92 -6.73 12.66 5.51
N LYS A 93 -6.53 13.68 4.68
CA LYS A 93 -7.59 14.27 3.85
C LYS A 93 -7.75 13.51 2.54
N GLY A 94 -8.98 13.09 2.23
CA GLY A 94 -9.35 12.47 0.94
C GLY A 94 -9.88 11.03 1.06
N LYS A 95 -10.36 10.47 -0.06
CA LYS A 95 -10.76 9.05 -0.14
C LYS A 95 -9.51 8.19 -0.33
N ILE A 96 -8.88 7.81 0.78
CA ILE A 96 -7.68 6.96 0.77
C ILE A 96 -8.09 5.52 0.99
N ALA A 97 -7.51 4.65 0.16
CA ALA A 97 -7.60 3.22 0.26
C ALA A 97 -6.76 2.74 1.46
N ALA A 98 -7.35 2.08 2.45
CA ALA A 98 -6.65 1.57 3.63
C ALA A 98 -7.07 0.14 3.95
N VAL A 99 -6.08 -0.72 4.27
CA VAL A 99 -6.30 -2.10 4.72
C VAL A 99 -5.88 -2.21 6.19
N TYR A 100 -6.87 -2.56 7.03
CA TYR A 100 -6.74 -2.71 8.48
C TYR A 100 -6.52 -4.18 8.88
N GLN A 101 -5.98 -4.42 10.08
CA GLN A 101 -5.55 -5.74 10.55
C GLN A 101 -6.65 -6.80 10.52
N ASN A 102 -6.61 -7.63 9.47
CA ASN A 102 -6.68 -9.08 9.55
C ASN A 102 -6.04 -9.61 8.25
N PHE A 103 -4.70 -9.69 8.23
CA PHE A 103 -3.90 -10.04 7.04
C PHE A 103 -4.04 -11.51 6.64
N ARG A 104 -5.28 -11.95 6.38
CA ARG A 104 -5.49 -13.10 5.52
C ARG A 104 -4.97 -12.69 4.14
N LYS A 105 -4.01 -13.46 3.63
CA LYS A 105 -3.40 -13.34 2.29
C LYS A 105 -4.44 -12.95 1.24
N ASP A 106 -5.61 -13.58 1.30
CA ASP A 106 -6.72 -13.42 0.36
C ASP A 106 -7.35 -12.01 0.36
N VAL A 107 -7.46 -11.37 1.54
CA VAL A 107 -8.06 -10.04 1.68
C VAL A 107 -7.13 -8.97 1.12
N PHE A 108 -5.83 -9.07 1.45
CA PHE A 108 -4.82 -8.15 0.94
C PHE A 108 -4.71 -8.24 -0.59
N VAL A 109 -4.62 -9.46 -1.12
CA VAL A 109 -4.58 -9.72 -2.56
C VAL A 109 -5.85 -9.22 -3.26
N GLY A 110 -7.02 -9.57 -2.72
CA GLY A 110 -8.31 -9.16 -3.30
C GLY A 110 -8.48 -7.65 -3.31
N TYR A 111 -8.01 -6.95 -2.28
CA TYR A 111 -8.05 -5.50 -2.21
C TYR A 111 -7.20 -4.85 -3.29
N ILE A 112 -5.97 -5.33 -3.50
CA ILE A 112 -5.07 -4.73 -4.49
C ILE A 112 -5.59 -5.01 -5.89
N LYS A 113 -6.00 -6.25 -6.19
CA LYS A 113 -6.61 -6.59 -7.47
C LYS A 113 -7.84 -5.74 -7.74
N SER A 114 -8.68 -5.55 -6.72
CA SER A 114 -9.82 -4.66 -6.83
C SER A 114 -9.36 -3.22 -7.04
N PHE A 115 -8.44 -2.68 -6.26
CA PHE A 115 -7.95 -1.31 -6.44
C PHE A 115 -7.37 -1.06 -7.84
N SER A 116 -6.62 -2.01 -8.38
CA SER A 116 -6.09 -1.94 -9.75
C SER A 116 -7.19 -2.02 -10.81
N LEU A 117 -8.22 -2.87 -10.61
CA LEU A 117 -9.34 -3.09 -11.54
C LEU A 117 -10.45 -2.02 -11.43
N LEU A 118 -10.71 -1.48 -10.24
CA LEU A 118 -11.80 -0.53 -9.92
C LEU A 118 -11.50 0.87 -10.47
N ARG A 119 -10.23 1.20 -10.77
CA ARG A 119 -9.90 2.38 -11.60
C ARG A 119 -10.26 2.18 -13.08
N ILE A 120 -10.75 1.00 -13.46
CA ILE A 120 -11.43 0.75 -14.74
C ILE A 120 -12.96 0.79 -14.59
N ASN A 121 -13.58 0.44 -13.44
CA ASN A 121 -15.03 0.62 -13.20
C ASN A 121 -15.45 0.52 -11.69
N LYS A 122 -15.86 1.65 -11.08
CA LYS A 122 -16.58 1.86 -9.78
C LYS A 122 -15.88 1.41 -8.46
N PRO A 123 -16.18 2.00 -7.27
CA PRO A 123 -15.53 1.64 -6.00
C PRO A 123 -16.34 0.62 -5.17
N LEU A 124 -15.67 -0.39 -4.62
CA LEU A 124 -16.23 -1.37 -3.65
C LEU A 124 -15.88 -0.92 -2.22
N LEU A 125 -16.88 -0.79 -1.35
CA LEU A 125 -16.72 -0.69 0.10
C LEU A 125 -16.83 -2.10 0.68
N LEU A 126 -15.79 -2.57 1.36
CA LEU A 126 -15.82 -3.81 2.13
C LEU A 126 -15.75 -3.43 3.61
N GLU A 127 -16.90 -3.45 4.28
CA GLU A 127 -16.95 -3.42 5.73
C GLU A 127 -16.41 -4.76 6.26
N SER A 128 -15.30 -4.72 6.98
CA SER A 128 -14.78 -5.88 7.68
C SER A 128 -15.68 -6.18 8.88
N PHE A 129 -16.30 -7.36 8.88
CA PHE A 129 -17.02 -7.92 10.02
C PHE A 129 -16.10 -7.98 11.26
N VAL A 130 -16.50 -7.27 12.31
CA VAL A 130 -16.04 -7.50 13.67
C VAL A 130 -16.74 -8.76 14.17
N SER A 131 -15.96 -9.80 14.49
CA SER A 131 -16.45 -10.96 15.24
C SER A 131 -15.53 -11.16 16.45
N PHE A 132 -16.05 -10.73 17.60
CA PHE A 132 -15.74 -11.01 19.02
C PHE A 132 -14.28 -11.20 19.44
#